data_AF-A0A954YTW9-F1
#
_entry.id   AF-A0A954YTW9-F1
#
_cell.length_a   1.000
_cell.length_b   1.000
_cell.length_c   1.000
_cell.angle_alpha   90.00
_cell.angle_beta   90.00
_cell.angle_gamma   90.00
#
_symmetry.space_group_name_H-M   'P 1'
#
loop_
_entity.id
_entity.type
_entity.pdbx_description
1 polymer ?
#
loop_
_entity_poly.entity_id
_entity_poly.type
_entity_poly.pdbx_seq_one_letter_code
_entity_poly.pdbx_strand_id
1 'polypeptide(L)'
;MSWQDREYANEQTYYGGRRPMYRGSGLGTWDVVTRIIVANIVIHFISRPNTEFGAKILEYGLMQAASVIHGEVWRLFTATYLHANFTHIFFNMLMLYFFGPVLEKRWGGKQFFVVYTIGGIAGNLVLTLMG
;
A
#
# COMPACT_ATOMS: atom_id res chain seq x y z
N MET A 1 -1.91 55.45 -11.32
CA MET A 1 -1.43 54.10 -10.97
C MET A 1 -2.50 53.46 -10.10
N SER A 2 -3.30 52.58 -10.68
CA SER A 2 -4.44 51.93 -10.03
C SER A 2 -3.96 50.77 -9.15
N TRP A 3 -4.80 50.31 -8.21
CA TRP A 3 -4.47 49.17 -7.35
C TRP A 3 -4.19 47.87 -8.12
N GLN A 4 -4.65 47.78 -9.38
CA GLN A 4 -4.43 46.64 -10.28
C GLN A 4 -3.05 46.66 -10.96
N ASP A 5 -2.34 47.79 -10.93
CA ASP A 5 -1.05 47.97 -11.62
C ASP A 5 0.16 47.56 -10.74
N ARG A 6 -0.07 46.95 -9.57
CA ARG A 6 1.01 46.57 -8.65
C ARG A 6 1.42 45.13 -8.88
N GLU A 7 2.73 44.88 -8.99
CA GLU A 7 3.31 43.54 -9.27
C GLU A 7 2.83 42.44 -8.32
N TYR A 8 2.48 42.76 -7.07
CA TYR A 8 1.91 41.80 -6.12
C TYR A 8 0.41 41.51 -6.32
N ALA A 9 -0.31 42.32 -7.09
CA ALA A 9 -1.68 42.04 -7.52
C ALA A 9 -1.71 40.99 -8.64
N ASN A 10 -0.56 40.71 -9.27
CA ASN A 10 -0.40 39.64 -10.24
C ASN A 10 -0.01 38.34 -9.52
N GLU A 11 -1.01 37.65 -8.97
CA GLU A 11 -0.85 36.31 -8.39
C GLU A 11 -0.21 35.30 -9.36
N GLN A 12 -0.33 35.50 -10.68
CA GLN A 12 0.28 34.64 -11.68
C GLN A 12 1.82 34.76 -11.72
N THR A 13 2.38 35.87 -11.24
CA THR A 13 3.83 36.13 -11.27
C THR A 13 4.52 35.72 -9.98
N TYR A 14 3.86 35.87 -8.81
CA TYR A 14 4.41 35.42 -7.52
C TYR A 14 4.30 33.90 -7.33
N TYR A 15 3.26 33.27 -7.88
CA TYR A 15 3.19 31.81 -8.07
C TYR A 15 3.73 31.39 -9.44
N GLY A 16 4.82 32.03 -9.87
CA GLY A 16 5.64 31.65 -11.02
C GLY A 16 6.32 30.30 -10.78
N GLY A 17 5.55 29.24 -10.91
CA GLY A 17 6.00 27.89 -10.78
C GLY A 17 4.78 27.03 -11.01
N ARG A 18 4.76 26.34 -12.15
CA ARG A 18 3.84 25.23 -12.41
C ARG A 18 3.80 24.39 -11.13
N ARG A 19 2.79 24.57 -10.29
CA ARG A 19 2.54 23.62 -9.21
C ARG A 19 2.45 22.30 -9.96
N PRO A 20 3.23 21.26 -9.62
CA PRO A 20 2.91 19.94 -10.11
C PRO A 20 1.59 19.62 -9.44
N MET A 21 0.50 20.08 -10.06
CA MET A 21 -0.85 19.61 -9.82
C MET A 21 -0.67 18.11 -9.80
N TYR A 22 -1.04 17.49 -8.68
CA TYR A 22 -1.00 16.05 -8.53
C TYR A 22 -1.74 15.51 -9.75
N ARG A 23 -0.99 15.12 -10.77
CA ARG A 23 -1.51 14.45 -11.94
C ARG A 23 -1.68 13.04 -11.45
N GLY A 24 -2.69 12.86 -10.60
CA GLY A 24 -3.39 11.59 -10.52
C GLY A 24 -3.56 11.17 -11.96
N SER A 25 -2.95 10.04 -12.27
CA SER A 25 -2.83 9.49 -13.62
C SER A 25 -4.13 9.75 -14.36
N GLY A 26 -4.08 10.65 -15.34
CA GLY A 26 -5.27 11.06 -16.08
C GLY A 26 -5.92 9.82 -16.66
N LEU A 27 -7.08 9.43 -16.11
CA LEU A 27 -8.10 8.57 -16.70
C LEU A 27 -7.65 7.28 -17.42
N GLY A 28 -6.48 6.69 -17.13
CA GLY A 28 -5.98 5.53 -17.90
C GLY A 28 -5.20 4.46 -17.14
N THR A 29 -4.43 4.78 -16.11
CA THR A 29 -3.61 3.78 -15.39
C THR A 29 -3.67 4.02 -13.89
N TRP A 30 -4.21 3.06 -13.14
CA TRP A 30 -4.25 3.10 -11.68
C TRP A 30 -2.81 3.14 -11.14
N ASP A 31 -2.53 3.98 -10.15
CA ASP A 31 -1.26 4.01 -9.42
C ASP A 31 -1.02 2.67 -8.69
N VAL A 32 0.24 2.32 -8.47
CA VAL A 32 0.61 1.03 -7.88
C VAL A 32 0.06 0.92 -6.46
N VAL A 33 0.05 2.02 -5.71
CA VAL A 33 -0.56 2.11 -4.39
C VAL A 33 -2.03 1.68 -4.44
N THR A 34 -2.85 2.30 -5.30
CA THR A 34 -4.26 1.91 -5.40
C THR A 34 -4.43 0.45 -5.81
N ARG A 35 -3.59 -0.08 -6.70
CA ARG A 35 -3.65 -1.51 -7.07
C ARG A 35 -3.36 -2.42 -5.88
N ILE A 36 -2.36 -2.09 -5.06
CA ILE A 36 -2.04 -2.84 -3.84
C ILE A 36 -3.20 -2.75 -2.85
N ILE A 37 -3.78 -1.57 -2.64
CA ILE A 37 -4.94 -1.39 -1.75
C ILE A 37 -6.10 -2.26 -2.20
N VAL A 38 -6.48 -2.18 -3.48
CA VAL A 38 -7.58 -2.98 -4.05
C VAL A 38 -7.27 -4.47 -3.91
N ALA A 39 -6.05 -4.91 -4.23
CA ALA A 39 -5.66 -6.31 -4.09
C ALA A 39 -5.80 -6.82 -2.65
N ASN A 40 -5.32 -6.08 -1.66
CA ASN A 40 -5.44 -6.47 -0.25
C ASN A 40 -6.91 -6.54 0.20
N ILE A 41 -7.72 -5.56 -0.20
CA ILE A 41 -9.15 -5.56 0.12
C ILE A 41 -9.83 -6.77 -0.51
N VAL A 42 -9.60 -7.03 -1.79
CA VAL A 42 -10.17 -8.20 -2.50
C VAL A 42 -9.74 -9.50 -1.83
N ILE A 43 -8.45 -9.66 -1.52
CA ILE A 43 -7.92 -10.83 -0.83
C ILE A 43 -8.61 -11.02 0.53
N HIS A 44 -8.79 -9.96 1.31
CA HIS A 44 -9.45 -10.00 2.62
C HIS A 44 -10.92 -10.42 2.57
N PHE A 45 -11.64 -10.09 1.49
CA PHE A 45 -13.02 -10.53 1.31
C PHE A 45 -13.12 -11.96 0.76
N ILE A 46 -12.23 -12.35 -0.15
CA ILE A 46 -12.20 -13.72 -0.71
C ILE A 46 -11.71 -14.74 0.33
N SER A 47 -10.80 -14.36 1.21
CA SER A 47 -10.26 -15.23 2.25
C SER A 47 -11.21 -15.40 3.45
N ARG A 48 -12.45 -14.91 3.39
CA ARG A 48 -13.38 -15.06 4.51
C ARG A 48 -13.67 -16.55 4.78
N PRO A 49 -13.65 -16.98 6.06
CA PRO A 49 -13.81 -18.39 6.43
C PRO A 49 -15.25 -18.89 6.30
N ASN A 50 -16.18 -18.08 5.78
CA ASN A 50 -17.55 -18.49 5.48
C ASN A 50 -17.65 -19.39 4.23
N THR A 51 -16.54 -19.58 3.52
CA THR A 51 -16.43 -20.52 2.39
C THR A 51 -15.28 -21.50 2.67
N GLU A 52 -15.39 -22.75 2.21
CA GLU A 52 -14.28 -23.72 2.34
C GLU A 52 -13.01 -23.22 1.66
N PHE A 53 -13.16 -22.54 0.52
CA PHE A 53 -12.06 -21.94 -0.22
C PHE A 53 -11.34 -20.87 0.61
N GLY A 54 -12.09 -19.92 1.19
CA GLY A 54 -11.53 -18.88 2.04
C GLY A 54 -10.90 -19.45 3.33
N ALA A 55 -11.51 -20.46 3.93
CA ALA A 55 -10.97 -21.16 5.08
C ALA A 55 -9.59 -21.77 4.77
N LYS A 56 -9.45 -22.47 3.64
CA LYS A 56 -8.16 -23.03 3.19
C LYS A 56 -7.11 -21.95 2.91
N ILE A 57 -7.51 -20.82 2.30
CA ILE A 57 -6.60 -19.69 2.08
C ILE A 57 -6.02 -19.20 3.41
N LEU A 58 -6.86 -19.04 4.44
CA LEU A 58 -6.39 -18.61 5.75
C LEU A 58 -5.53 -19.67 6.43
N GLU A 59 -5.95 -20.93 6.41
CA GLU A 59 -5.25 -22.05 7.03
C GLU A 59 -3.81 -22.17 6.51
N TYR A 60 -3.61 -22.16 5.19
CA TYR A 60 -2.30 -22.33 4.56
C TYR A 60 -1.52 -21.02 4.37
N GLY A 61 -2.20 -19.88 4.36
CA GLY A 61 -1.62 -18.60 3.95
C GLY A 61 -1.39 -17.59 5.07
N LEU A 62 -2.13 -17.66 6.19
CA LEU A 62 -1.91 -16.75 7.32
C LEU A 62 -0.55 -16.96 7.95
N MET A 63 -0.04 -15.91 8.59
CA MET A 63 1.24 -15.97 9.27
C MET A 63 1.18 -16.91 10.47
N GLN A 64 2.07 -17.90 10.50
CA GLN A 64 2.28 -18.81 11.63
C GLN A 64 3.78 -19.05 11.79
N ALA A 65 4.39 -18.44 12.80
CA ALA A 65 5.84 -18.52 13.02
C ALA A 65 6.34 -19.96 13.13
N ALA A 66 5.63 -20.80 13.90
CA ALA A 66 5.95 -22.22 14.04
C ALA A 66 5.95 -22.92 12.68
N SER A 67 4.91 -22.76 11.86
CA SER A 67 4.84 -23.39 10.53
C SER A 67 5.97 -22.94 9.60
N VAL A 68 6.35 -21.65 9.65
CA VAL A 68 7.49 -21.15 8.87
C VAL A 68 8.78 -21.84 9.27
N ILE A 69 9.02 -22.02 10.57
CA ILE A 69 10.20 -22.73 11.10
C ILE A 69 10.20 -24.20 10.65
N HIS A 70 9.02 -24.81 10.52
CA HIS A 70 8.86 -26.19 10.03
C HIS A 70 8.87 -26.31 8.48
N GLY A 71 9.20 -25.24 7.75
CA GLY A 71 9.42 -25.26 6.31
C GLY A 71 8.32 -24.61 5.46
N GLU A 72 7.26 -24.08 6.06
CA GLU A 72 6.18 -23.39 5.34
C GLU A 72 6.55 -21.94 4.97
N VAL A 73 7.70 -21.76 4.30
CA VAL A 73 8.31 -20.46 3.99
C VAL A 73 7.46 -19.58 3.08
N TRP A 74 6.52 -20.15 2.33
CA TRP A 74 5.57 -19.39 1.51
C TRP A 74 4.70 -18.46 2.36
N ARG A 75 4.47 -18.79 3.64
CA ARG A 75 3.69 -17.95 4.57
C ARG A 75 4.27 -16.56 4.72
N LEU A 76 5.59 -16.40 4.64
CA LEU A 76 6.25 -15.09 4.69
C LEU A 76 5.75 -14.15 3.59
N PHE A 77 5.53 -14.70 2.40
CA PHE A 77 5.00 -13.95 1.25
C PHE A 77 3.48 -13.82 1.33
N THR A 78 2.74 -14.92 1.50
CA THR A 78 1.27 -14.90 1.47
C THR A 78 0.68 -14.04 2.58
N ALA A 79 1.27 -14.08 3.77
CA ALA A 79 0.81 -13.29 4.90
C ALA A 79 1.06 -11.78 4.74
N THR A 80 1.89 -11.35 3.79
CA THR A 80 2.04 -9.93 3.44
C THR A 80 0.73 -9.35 2.88
N TYR A 81 -0.14 -10.19 2.32
CA TYR A 81 -1.41 -9.78 1.71
C TYR A 81 -2.64 -10.28 2.48
N LEU A 82 -2.48 -11.29 3.35
CA LEU A 82 -3.55 -11.82 4.19
C LEU A 82 -3.58 -11.12 5.54
N HIS A 83 -4.75 -10.65 5.94
CA HIS A 83 -4.96 -9.92 7.20
C HIS A 83 -5.90 -10.70 8.10
N ALA A 84 -5.53 -10.88 9.36
CA ALA A 84 -6.29 -11.70 10.31
C ALA A 84 -7.61 -11.06 10.76
N ASN A 85 -7.69 -9.72 10.76
CA ASN A 85 -8.85 -8.99 11.25
C ASN A 85 -9.05 -7.67 10.49
N PHE A 86 -10.28 -7.13 10.60
CA PHE A 86 -10.68 -5.90 9.92
C PHE A 86 -9.87 -4.69 10.36
N THR A 87 -9.60 -4.55 11.66
CA THR A 87 -8.86 -3.40 12.20
C THR A 87 -7.44 -3.33 11.65
N HIS A 88 -6.76 -4.48 11.54
CA HIS A 88 -5.41 -4.57 11.00
C HIS A 88 -5.37 -4.13 9.52
N ILE A 89 -6.23 -4.70 8.66
CA ILE A 89 -6.27 -4.27 7.25
C ILE A 89 -6.67 -2.80 7.13
N PHE A 90 -7.62 -2.32 7.92
CA PHE A 90 -8.07 -0.93 7.89
C PHE A 90 -6.91 0.03 8.13
N PHE A 91 -6.14 -0.15 9.19
CA PHE A 91 -5.01 0.73 9.49
C PHE A 91 -3.85 0.56 8.50
N ASN A 92 -3.57 -0.65 8.01
CA ASN A 92 -2.57 -0.84 6.96
C ASN A 92 -2.93 -0.10 5.67
N MET A 93 -4.18 -0.21 5.22
CA MET A 93 -4.64 0.49 4.02
C MET A 93 -4.71 2.00 4.25
N LEU A 94 -5.05 2.46 5.45
CA LEU A 94 -5.03 3.88 5.82
C LEU A 94 -3.61 4.46 5.74
N MET A 95 -2.63 3.77 6.31
CA MET A 95 -1.21 4.16 6.23
C MET A 95 -0.72 4.12 4.79
N LEU A 96 -1.06 3.07 4.04
CA LEU A 96 -0.69 2.94 2.64
C LEU A 96 -1.31 4.05 1.78
N TYR A 97 -2.55 4.46 2.07
CA TYR A 97 -3.22 5.55 1.36
C TYR A 97 -2.54 6.91 1.58
N PHE A 98 -2.12 7.22 2.82
CA PHE A 98 -1.46 8.50 3.11
C PHE A 98 0.00 8.54 2.67
N PHE A 99 0.77 7.49 2.95
CA PHE A 99 2.22 7.48 2.72
C PHE A 99 2.61 6.89 1.37
N GLY A 100 1.82 5.95 0.85
CA GLY A 100 2.09 5.25 -0.39
C GLY A 100 2.31 6.19 -1.58
N PRO A 101 1.41 7.14 -1.88
CA PRO A 101 1.57 8.00 -3.04
C PRO A 101 2.82 8.89 -2.98
N VAL A 102 3.20 9.33 -1.78
CA VAL A 102 4.42 10.11 -1.55
C VAL A 102 5.67 9.27 -1.86
N LEU A 103 5.69 8.03 -1.39
CA LEU A 103 6.78 7.08 -1.63
C LEU A 103 6.83 6.61 -3.09
N GLU A 104 5.69 6.29 -3.70
CA GLU A 104 5.57 5.91 -5.11
C GLU A 104 6.07 7.04 -6.03
N LYS A 105 5.72 8.30 -5.73
CA LYS A 105 6.23 9.46 -6.48
C LYS A 105 7.75 9.62 -6.36
N ARG A 106 8.32 9.27 -5.20
CA ARG A 106 9.77 9.41 -4.95
C ARG A 106 10.58 8.29 -5.60
N TRP A 107 10.09 7.06 -5.58
CA TRP A 107 10.85 5.88 -6.03
C TRP A 107 10.41 5.31 -7.38
N GLY A 108 9.20 5.63 -7.84
CA GLY A 108 8.55 4.97 -8.97
C GLY A 108 7.76 3.73 -8.54
N GLY A 109 6.72 3.40 -9.30
CA GLY A 109 5.78 2.33 -8.96
C GLY A 109 6.40 0.93 -8.82
N LYS A 110 7.36 0.57 -9.69
CA LYS A 110 8.02 -0.75 -9.61
C LYS A 110 8.83 -0.90 -8.33
N GLN A 111 9.64 0.11 -8.00
CA GLN A 111 10.45 0.13 -6.80
C GLN A 111 9.57 0.16 -5.55
N PHE A 112 8.49 0.95 -5.58
CA PHE A 112 7.51 0.97 -4.50
C PHE A 112 6.90 -0.41 -4.23
N PHE A 113 6.46 -1.12 -5.27
CA PHE A 113 5.92 -2.48 -5.13
C PHE A 113 6.93 -3.46 -4.51
N VAL A 114 8.19 -3.40 -4.96
CA VAL A 114 9.25 -4.26 -4.44
C VAL A 114 9.52 -3.96 -2.96
N VAL A 115 9.65 -2.68 -2.60
CA VAL A 115 9.87 -2.26 -1.20
C VAL A 115 8.69 -2.63 -0.31
N TYR A 116 7.45 -2.43 -0.78
CA TYR A 116 6.25 -2.84 -0.06
C TYR A 116 6.26 -4.35 0.22
N THR A 117 6.52 -5.16 -0.80
CA THR A 117 6.50 -6.62 -0.68
C THR A 117 7.63 -7.14 0.20
N ILE A 118 8.87 -6.68 -0.04
CA ILE A 118 10.03 -7.08 0.76
C ILE A 118 9.88 -6.60 2.21
N GLY A 119 9.34 -5.41 2.42
CA GLY A 119 9.08 -4.89 3.77
C GLY A 119 8.11 -5.77 4.55
N GLY A 120 7.04 -6.24 3.91
CA GLY A 120 6.10 -7.20 4.52
C GLY A 120 6.76 -8.54 4.86
N ILE A 121 7.52 -9.11 3.91
CA ILE A 121 8.29 -10.35 4.12
C ILE A 121 9.28 -10.19 5.28
N ALA A 122 10.01 -9.07 5.32
CA ALA A 122 10.97 -8.78 6.37
C ALA A 122 10.28 -8.64 7.74
N GLY A 123 9.12 -7.98 7.81
CA GLY A 123 8.30 -7.92 9.03
C GLY A 123 7.86 -9.30 9.52
N ASN A 124 7.38 -10.16 8.60
CA ASN A 124 7.01 -11.54 8.92
C ASN A 124 8.22 -12.39 9.36
N LEU A 125 9.39 -12.17 8.76
CA LEU A 125 10.62 -12.83 9.14
C LEU A 125 11.04 -12.42 10.55
N VAL A 126 11.03 -11.12 10.86
CA VAL A 126 11.33 -10.62 12.20
C VAL A 126 10.37 -11.22 13.23
N LEU A 127 9.07 -11.25 12.94
CA LEU A 127 8.08 -11.91 13.81
C LEU A 127 8.45 -13.38 14.05
N THR A 128 8.81 -14.12 13.00
CA THR A 128 9.21 -15.54 13.10
C THR A 128 10.43 -15.72 14.01
N LEU A 129 11.40 -14.81 13.93
CA LEU A 129 12.62 -14.86 14.73
C LEU A 129 12.39 -14.46 16.19
N MET A 130 11.33 -13.69 16.48
CA MET A 130 10.99 -13.22 17.82
C MET A 130 10.09 -14.18 18.61
N GLY A 131 9.43 -15.12 17.95
CA GLY A 131 8.59 -16.16 18.57
C GLY A 131 7.13 -15.74 18.72
#